data_AF-A0A0L8HT33-F1
#
_entry.id   AF-A0A0L8HT33-F1
#
_cell.length_a   1.000
_cell.length_b   1.000
_cell.length_c   1.000
_cell.angle_alpha   90.00
_cell.angle_beta   90.00
_cell.angle_gamma   90.00
#
_symmetry.space_group_name_H-M   'P 1'
#
loop_
_entity.id
_entity.type
_entity.pdbx_description
1 polymer ?
#
loop_
_entity_poly.entity_id
_entity_poly.type
_entity_poly.pdbx_seq_one_letter_code
_entity_poly.pdbx_strand_id
1 'polypeptide(L)'
;MQIDRLLKMSLHFLSQKPYASDIMYTPVKDTLGTDVGSDHHLVQGKVQLRLKKMQKPKTITPFAVEKLKDQQKSQQFRLALENKFESLLQATDIEEQWAIFREAVTKVVEDRLGRRRGKRKEIWI
;
A
#
# COMPACT_ATOMS: atom_id res chain seq x y z
N MET A 1 -21.14 50.35 18.14
CA MET A 1 -21.58 48.97 18.48
C MET A 1 -21.00 48.04 17.43
N GLN A 2 -19.73 47.65 17.58
CA GLN A 2 -19.09 46.67 16.70
C GLN A 2 -18.96 45.36 17.49
N ILE A 3 -19.55 44.32 16.93
CA ILE A 3 -19.61 42.99 17.51
C ILE A 3 -18.32 42.30 17.10
N ASP A 4 -17.30 42.33 17.96
CA ASP A 4 -16.12 41.48 17.80
C ASP A 4 -16.51 40.04 18.15
N ARG A 5 -16.99 39.29 17.15
CA ARG A 5 -17.16 37.85 17.26
C ARG A 5 -15.78 37.19 17.33
N LEU A 6 -15.29 36.98 18.54
CA LEU A 6 -14.25 36.01 18.84
C LEU A 6 -14.72 34.61 18.40
N LEU A 7 -14.36 34.21 17.18
CA LEU A 7 -14.48 32.82 16.73
C LEU A 7 -13.48 31.97 17.54
N LYS A 8 -13.94 31.41 18.66
CA LYS A 8 -13.22 30.36 19.39
C LYS A 8 -13.19 29.11 18.53
N MET A 9 -12.07 28.85 17.86
CA MET A 9 -11.86 27.62 17.11
C MET A 9 -11.43 26.51 18.09
N SER A 10 -12.37 25.67 18.51
CA SER A 10 -12.11 24.53 19.41
C SER A 10 -11.73 23.29 18.60
N LEU A 11 -10.45 22.90 18.63
CA LEU A 11 -9.98 21.67 18.01
C LEU A 11 -10.18 20.50 18.99
N HIS A 12 -11.24 19.72 18.79
CA HIS A 12 -11.52 18.53 19.59
C HIS A 12 -10.82 17.30 18.99
N PHE A 13 -9.96 16.64 19.78
CA PHE A 13 -9.31 15.38 19.38
C PHE A 13 -10.07 14.20 19.98
N LEU A 14 -10.83 13.45 19.17
CA LEU A 14 -11.52 12.24 19.61
C LEU A 14 -10.58 11.03 19.53
N SER A 15 -10.24 10.44 20.67
CA SER A 15 -9.54 9.15 20.73
C SER A 15 -10.54 8.01 20.93
N GLN A 16 -10.37 6.90 20.19
CA GLN A 16 -11.13 5.67 20.45
C GLN A 16 -10.70 5.04 21.78
N LYS A 17 -11.68 4.52 22.55
CA LYS A 17 -11.53 4.07 23.95
C LYS A 17 -10.36 3.11 24.26
N PRO A 18 -9.94 2.14 23.41
CA PRO A 18 -8.88 1.20 23.81
C PRO A 18 -7.46 1.78 23.78
N TYR A 19 -7.26 3.00 23.25
CA TYR A 19 -5.94 3.61 23.11
C TYR A 19 -5.69 4.76 24.08
N ALA A 20 -6.67 5.14 24.90
CA ALA A 20 -6.55 6.30 25.79
C ALA A 20 -5.41 6.18 26.82
N SER A 21 -5.03 4.96 27.22
CA SER A 21 -3.93 4.69 28.16
C SER A 21 -2.54 4.75 27.52
N ASP A 22 -2.45 4.60 26.20
CA ASP A 22 -1.18 4.61 25.45
C ASP A 22 -0.82 5.99 24.90
N ILE A 23 -1.68 6.97 25.17
CA ILE A 23 -1.57 8.35 24.71
C ILE A 23 -1.37 9.26 25.92
N MET A 24 -0.14 9.71 26.14
CA MET A 24 0.12 10.78 27.11
C MET A 24 -0.02 12.13 26.41
N TYR A 25 -1.04 12.89 26.82
CA TYR A 25 -1.26 14.26 26.35
C TYR A 25 -0.52 15.24 27.25
N THR A 26 0.24 16.13 26.64
CA THR A 26 0.78 17.32 27.32
C THR A 26 -0.07 18.53 26.97
N PRO A 27 -0.14 19.55 27.85
CA PRO A 27 -0.99 20.72 27.64
C PRO A 27 -0.63 21.41 26.32
N VAL A 28 -1.69 21.71 25.57
CA VAL A 28 -1.64 22.43 24.30
C VAL A 28 -1.14 23.84 24.56
N LYS A 29 -0.15 24.29 23.79
CA LYS A 29 0.39 25.65 23.85
C LYS A 29 -0.01 26.40 22.58
N ASP A 30 -0.64 27.55 22.79
CA ASP A 30 -0.89 28.50 21.72
C ASP A 30 0.36 29.36 21.57
N THR A 31 1.08 29.19 20.46
CA THR A 31 2.28 29.96 20.18
C THR A 31 1.90 31.17 19.35
N LEU A 32 1.79 32.33 20.01
CA LEU A 32 1.66 33.63 19.36
C LEU A 32 3.00 33.98 18.71
N GLY A 33 3.04 34.11 17.38
CA GLY A 33 4.23 34.57 16.66
C GLY A 33 4.91 33.54 15.76
N THR A 34 4.15 32.75 14.99
CA THR A 34 4.71 32.09 13.81
C THR A 34 4.52 33.01 12.61
N ASP A 35 5.64 33.42 11.99
CA ASP A 35 5.68 34.21 10.74
C ASP A 35 5.33 33.32 9.55
N VAL A 36 4.11 32.81 9.56
CA VAL A 36 3.44 32.28 8.38
C VAL A 36 2.37 33.31 8.13
N GLY A 37 2.39 34.02 7.00
CA GLY A 37 1.48 35.13 6.66
C GLY A 37 0.00 34.74 6.53
N SER A 38 -0.54 34.12 7.57
CA SER A 38 -1.89 33.67 7.81
C SER A 38 -2.30 34.27 9.15
N ASP A 39 -3.51 34.80 9.22
CA ASP A 39 -4.16 35.40 10.38
C ASP A 39 -4.53 34.39 11.50
N HIS A 40 -3.93 33.19 11.48
CA HIS A 40 -4.28 32.08 12.36
C HIS A 40 -3.18 31.78 13.39
N HIS A 41 -3.57 31.59 14.65
CA HIS A 41 -2.67 31.15 15.72
C HIS A 41 -2.34 29.67 15.60
N LEU A 42 -1.05 29.33 15.65
CA LEU A 42 -0.60 27.95 15.69
C LEU A 42 -0.83 27.36 17.09
N VAL A 43 -1.56 26.25 17.11
CA VAL A 43 -1.85 25.47 18.30
C VAL A 43 -0.97 24.22 18.27
N GLN A 44 -0.04 24.08 19.23
CA GLN A 44 0.90 22.96 19.29
C GLN A 44 0.63 22.08 20.51
N GLY A 45 0.37 20.79 20.29
CA GLY A 45 0.27 19.76 21.33
C GLY A 45 1.31 18.66 21.11
N LYS A 46 1.97 18.19 22.18
CA LYS A 46 2.87 17.04 22.12
C LYS A 46 2.15 15.80 22.65
N VAL A 47 2.13 14.77 21.81
CA VAL A 47 1.48 13.49 22.06
C VAL A 47 2.55 12.39 22.07
N GLN A 48 2.60 11.58 23.11
CA GLN A 48 3.43 10.37 23.14
C GLN A 48 2.55 9.15 22.89
N LEU A 49 2.87 8.39 21.83
CA LEU A 49 2.13 7.19 21.41
C LEU A 49 3.01 5.95 21.57
N ARG A 50 2.50 4.90 22.23
CA ARG A 50 3.13 3.57 22.24
C ARG A 50 2.64 2.76 21.05
N LEU A 51 3.43 2.73 19.97
CA LEU A 51 3.08 1.97 18.76
C LEU A 51 3.51 0.49 18.92
N LYS A 52 2.54 -0.43 18.84
CA LYS A 52 2.84 -1.86 18.71
C LYS A 52 3.35 -2.15 17.30
N LYS A 53 4.47 -2.89 17.19
CA LYS A 53 4.99 -3.34 15.90
C LYS A 53 4.00 -4.33 15.27
N MET A 54 3.28 -3.88 14.25
CA MET A 54 2.47 -4.76 13.41
C MET A 54 3.39 -5.62 12.54
N GLN A 55 3.05 -6.90 12.37
CA GLN A 55 3.72 -7.74 11.38
C GLN A 55 3.48 -7.11 10.01
N LYS A 56 4.56 -6.71 9.34
CA LYS A 56 4.44 -6.17 7.98
C LYS A 56 3.85 -7.28 7.11
N PRO A 57 2.79 -7.01 6.32
CA PRO A 57 2.31 -8.00 5.37
C PRO A 57 3.46 -8.42 4.46
N LYS A 58 3.55 -9.73 4.16
CA LYS A 58 4.54 -10.25 3.23
C LYS A 58 4.41 -9.46 1.93
N THR A 59 5.44 -8.70 1.61
CA THR A 59 5.45 -7.90 0.38
C THR A 59 5.70 -8.86 -0.76
N ILE A 60 4.66 -9.17 -1.54
CA ILE A 60 4.79 -10.05 -2.70
C ILE A 60 5.61 -9.29 -3.74
N THR A 61 6.78 -9.83 -4.08
CA THR A 61 7.59 -9.26 -5.16
C THR A 61 6.89 -9.50 -6.49
N PRO A 62 6.62 -8.44 -7.29
CA PRO A 62 5.98 -8.61 -8.57
C PRO A 62 6.87 -9.40 -9.53
N PHE A 63 6.25 -10.06 -10.51
CA PHE A 63 7.00 -10.73 -11.56
C PHE A 63 7.73 -9.72 -12.46
N ALA A 64 8.82 -10.16 -13.09
CA ALA A 64 9.59 -9.32 -13.99
C ALA A 64 8.92 -9.21 -15.39
N VAL A 65 7.72 -8.61 -15.44
CA VAL A 65 6.93 -8.42 -16.68
C VAL A 65 7.71 -7.59 -17.72
N GLU A 66 8.65 -6.76 -17.26
CA GLU A 66 9.58 -6.01 -18.13
C GLU A 66 10.33 -6.91 -19.13
N LYS A 67 10.56 -8.19 -18.81
CA LYS A 67 11.20 -9.17 -19.70
C LYS A 67 10.36 -9.51 -20.92
N LEU A 68 9.04 -9.31 -20.90
CA LEU A 68 8.16 -9.53 -22.04
C LEU A 68 8.22 -8.42 -23.10
N LYS A 69 8.92 -7.31 -22.81
CA LYS A 69 9.20 -6.28 -23.83
C LYS A 69 10.09 -6.81 -24.95
N ASP A 70 10.88 -7.84 -24.66
CA ASP A 70 11.71 -8.54 -25.62
C ASP A 70 10.83 -9.52 -26.42
N GLN A 71 10.76 -9.32 -27.73
CA GLN A 71 9.90 -10.09 -28.63
C GLN A 71 10.26 -11.58 -28.64
N GLN A 72 11.56 -11.92 -28.50
CA GLN A 72 12.01 -13.32 -28.44
C GLN A 72 11.50 -14.00 -27.17
N LYS A 73 11.62 -13.32 -26.02
CA LYS A 73 11.12 -13.84 -24.73
C LYS A 73 9.61 -13.93 -24.69
N SER A 74 8.91 -12.98 -25.29
CA SER A 74 7.46 -12.99 -25.41
C SER A 74 6.98 -14.21 -26.22
N GLN A 75 7.61 -14.51 -27.36
CA GLN A 75 7.29 -15.69 -28.16
C GLN A 75 7.55 -17.00 -27.41
N GLN A 76 8.70 -17.11 -26.73
CA GLN A 76 9.03 -18.29 -25.92
C GLN A 76 8.05 -18.50 -24.76
N PHE A 77 7.62 -17.41 -24.13
CA PHE A 77 6.61 -17.45 -23.08
C PHE A 77 5.25 -17.91 -23.61
N ARG A 78 4.84 -17.41 -24.78
CA ARG A 78 3.59 -17.82 -25.43
C ARG A 78 3.59 -19.32 -25.75
N LEU A 79 4.66 -19.82 -26.38
CA LEU A 79 4.80 -21.25 -26.70
C LEU A 79 4.80 -22.13 -25.44
N ALA A 80 5.48 -21.69 -24.38
CA ALA A 80 5.49 -22.42 -23.11
C ALA A 80 4.11 -22.48 -22.43
N LEU A 81 3.28 -21.44 -22.61
CA LEU A 81 1.89 -21.46 -22.19
C LEU A 81 1.07 -22.40 -23.08
N GLU A 82 1.07 -22.19 -24.40
CA GLU A 82 0.31 -22.99 -25.38
C GLU A 82 0.55 -24.49 -25.18
N ASN A 83 1.80 -24.92 -25.05
CA ASN A 83 2.15 -26.33 -24.80
C ASN A 83 1.56 -26.88 -23.49
N LYS A 84 1.42 -26.06 -22.44
CA LYS A 84 0.77 -26.49 -21.19
C LYS A 84 -0.75 -26.47 -21.29
N PHE A 85 -1.32 -25.58 -22.09
CA PHE A 85 -2.77 -25.53 -22.32
C PHE A 85 -3.30 -26.75 -23.04
N GLU A 86 -2.53 -27.30 -23.98
CA GLU A 86 -2.90 -28.56 -24.65
C GLU A 86 -3.06 -29.70 -23.64
N SER A 87 -2.25 -29.74 -22.57
CA SER A 87 -2.38 -30.73 -21.50
C SER A 87 -3.57 -30.52 -20.56
N LEU A 88 -4.14 -29.31 -20.52
CA LEU A 88 -5.22 -28.90 -19.61
C LEU A 88 -6.63 -29.25 -20.10
N LEU A 89 -6.80 -29.54 -21.40
CA LEU A 89 -8.10 -29.78 -22.05
C LEU A 89 -8.78 -31.11 -21.65
N GLN A 90 -8.10 -31.97 -20.87
CA GLN A 90 -8.62 -33.28 -20.46
C GLN A 90 -9.37 -33.28 -19.12
N ALA A 91 -9.45 -32.15 -18.41
CA ALA A 91 -10.13 -32.09 -17.12
C ALA A 91 -11.64 -31.92 -17.29
N THR A 92 -12.43 -32.65 -16.49
CA THR A 92 -13.89 -32.75 -16.64
C THR A 92 -14.66 -31.72 -15.80
N ASP A 93 -14.04 -31.18 -14.74
CA ASP A 93 -14.62 -30.20 -13.83
C ASP A 93 -13.99 -28.80 -14.00
N ILE A 94 -14.83 -27.76 -13.97
CA ILE A 94 -14.44 -26.36 -14.20
C ILE A 94 -13.61 -25.80 -13.06
N GLU A 95 -13.91 -26.17 -11.81
CA GLU A 95 -13.17 -25.69 -10.64
C GLU A 95 -11.74 -26.27 -10.65
N GLU A 96 -11.63 -27.56 -10.97
CA GLU A 96 -10.37 -28.26 -11.15
C GLU A 96 -9.57 -27.71 -12.35
N GLN A 97 -10.22 -27.49 -13.50
CA GLN A 97 -9.61 -26.81 -14.65
C GLN A 97 -9.02 -25.45 -14.25
N TRP A 98 -9.76 -24.65 -13.48
CA TRP A 98 -9.30 -23.34 -13.04
C TRP A 98 -8.13 -23.41 -12.05
N ALA A 99 -8.09 -24.43 -11.19
CA ALA A 99 -6.96 -24.68 -10.30
C ALA A 99 -5.70 -25.04 -11.09
N ILE A 100 -5.80 -26.00 -12.02
CA ILE A 100 -4.65 -26.46 -12.83
C ILE A 100 -4.18 -25.32 -13.75
N PHE A 101 -5.10 -24.52 -14.31
CA PHE A 101 -4.78 -23.33 -15.09
C PHE A 101 -3.91 -22.35 -14.29
N ARG A 102 -4.37 -21.96 -13.09
CA ARG A 102 -3.66 -20.99 -12.25
C ARG A 102 -2.28 -21.51 -11.88
N GLU A 103 -2.16 -22.79 -11.58
CA GLU A 103 -0.88 -23.42 -11.25
C GLU A 103 0.05 -23.47 -12.47
N ALA A 104 -0.45 -23.86 -13.64
CA ALA A 104 0.30 -23.93 -14.88
C ALA A 104 0.86 -22.56 -15.25
N VAL A 105 0.03 -21.52 -15.24
CA VAL A 105 0.42 -20.13 -15.52
C VAL A 105 1.45 -19.66 -14.50
N THR A 106 1.21 -19.87 -13.20
CA THR A 106 2.14 -19.47 -12.13
C THR A 106 3.51 -20.11 -12.34
N LYS A 107 3.56 -21.41 -12.66
CA LYS A 107 4.81 -22.14 -12.94
C LYS A 107 5.53 -21.58 -14.17
N VAL A 108 4.84 -21.30 -15.28
CA VAL A 108 5.49 -20.75 -16.49
C VAL A 108 6.03 -19.35 -16.24
N VAL A 109 5.25 -18.51 -15.54
CA VAL A 109 5.66 -17.16 -15.18
C VAL A 109 6.87 -17.18 -14.24
N GLU A 110 6.89 -18.08 -13.26
CA GLU A 110 8.02 -18.22 -12.34
C GLU A 110 9.30 -18.71 -13.04
N ASP A 111 9.19 -19.69 -13.95
CA ASP A 111 10.30 -20.24 -14.72
C ASP A 111 10.87 -19.23 -15.74
N ARG A 112 10.01 -18.62 -16.57
CA ARG A 112 10.45 -17.75 -17.67
C ARG A 112 10.72 -16.31 -17.23
N LEU A 113 9.87 -15.74 -16.39
CA LEU A 113 9.95 -14.34 -15.99
C LEU A 113 10.63 -14.18 -14.64
N GLY A 114 10.35 -15.06 -13.68
CA GLY A 114 10.84 -14.95 -12.32
C GLY A 114 10.40 -13.66 -11.62
N ARG A 115 10.92 -13.43 -10.41
CA ARG A 115 10.59 -12.24 -9.62
C ARG A 115 11.45 -11.04 -10.03
N ARG A 116 10.85 -9.85 -10.00
CA ARG A 116 11.57 -8.59 -10.22
C ARG A 116 12.63 -8.43 -9.12
N ARG A 117 13.88 -8.27 -9.54
CA ARG A 117 15.00 -8.00 -8.62
C ARG A 117 15.21 -6.48 -8.51
N GLY A 118 15.49 -6.00 -7.30
CA GLY A 118 15.77 -4.58 -7.03
C GLY A 118 14.67 -3.87 -6.23
N LYS A 119 14.99 -2.65 -5.76
CA LYS A 119 14.05 -1.80 -5.03
C LYS A 119 12.93 -1.37 -6.00
N ARG A 120 11.69 -1.33 -5.50
CA ARG A 120 10.57 -0.72 -6.23
C ARG A 120 11.00 0.70 -6.61
N LYS A 121 11.06 1.02 -7.90
CA LYS A 121 11.17 2.41 -8.33
C LYS A 121 9.94 3.12 -7.79
N GLU A 122 10.15 4.08 -6.89
CA GLU A 122 9.10 5.01 -6.49
C GLU A 122 8.67 5.74 -7.76
N ILE A 123 7.41 5.52 -8.15
CA ILE A 123 6.78 6.31 -9.19
C ILE A 123 6.18 7.48 -8.43
N TRP A 124 6.82 8.64 -8.51
CA TRP A 124 6.18 9.89 -8.09
C TRP A 124 5.04 10.14 -9.07
N ILE A 125 3.80 10.11 -8.56
CA ILE A 125 2.59 10.55 -9.27
C ILE A 125 2.15 11.83 -8.58
#